data_AF-A0A7J7HNV3-F1
#
_entry.id   AF-A0A7J7HNV3-F1
#
_cell.length_a   1.000
_cell.length_b   1.000
_cell.length_c   1.000
_cell.angle_alpha   90.00
_cell.angle_beta   90.00
_cell.angle_gamma   90.00
#
_symmetry.space_group_name_H-M   'P 1'
#
loop_
_entity.id
_entity.type
_entity.pdbx_description
1 polymer ?
#
loop_
_entity_poly.entity_id
_entity_poly.type
_entity_poly.pdbx_seq_one_letter_code
_entity_poly.pdbx_strand_id
1 'polypeptide(L)'
;MSAEKLPFILPAVFTIGPKVDCEESMLKYAKLISPHDKLSNHVTELVQGVIEGETRVLAASMTMEQIFKGTKEFKKEVFDKVQLELDQFGLHIYNANVKQLVDVRGHEYFSYLGQKTQMEAANRARIDVAEAKMKGEIGSKQREGLTTQNAAKIDAEMKIIATKRQGDGKKEEVKVKTELAQLAEVESAKAVALREAELQRPVEEKNALTQLEKPKAENLSKPSVEYEIKITSVSFFMKLPYK
;
A
#
# COMPACT_ATOMS: atom_id res chain seq x y z
N MET A 1 17.19 -36.47 44.59
CA MET A 1 15.86 -36.63 43.95
C MET A 1 15.33 -35.24 43.66
N SER A 2 14.64 -35.04 42.53
CA SER A 2 13.98 -33.76 42.23
C SER A 2 12.70 -33.55 43.06
N ALA A 3 12.04 -32.39 42.94
CA ALA A 3 10.70 -32.17 43.52
C ALA A 3 9.67 -33.23 43.11
N GLU A 4 9.82 -33.80 41.91
CA GLU A 4 8.99 -34.86 41.33
C GLU A 4 9.42 -36.27 41.77
N LYS A 5 10.37 -36.35 42.73
CA LYS A 5 10.98 -37.60 43.21
C LYS A 5 11.68 -38.43 42.13
N LEU A 6 12.08 -37.79 41.03
CA LEU A 6 12.84 -38.45 39.97
C LEU A 6 14.32 -38.53 40.36
N PRO A 7 14.96 -39.71 40.19
CA PRO A 7 16.38 -39.87 40.46
C PRO A 7 17.21 -39.39 39.26
N PHE A 8 18.34 -38.75 39.54
CA PHE A 8 19.27 -38.29 38.51
C PHE A 8 20.71 -38.27 39.02
N ILE A 9 21.66 -38.25 38.11
CA ILE A 9 23.09 -38.14 38.39
C ILE A 9 23.56 -36.78 37.90
N LEU A 10 24.23 -36.04 38.79
CA LEU A 10 24.90 -34.79 38.46
C LEU A 10 26.42 -35.00 38.56
N PRO A 11 27.11 -35.28 37.44
CA PRO A 11 28.55 -35.40 37.47
C PRO A 11 29.18 -34.02 37.65
N ALA A 12 29.92 -33.82 38.74
CA ALA A 12 30.60 -32.57 39.02
C ALA A 12 32.03 -32.82 39.52
N VAL A 13 32.93 -31.90 39.20
CA VAL A 13 34.32 -31.92 39.65
C VAL A 13 34.60 -30.58 40.33
N PHE A 14 34.97 -30.63 41.60
CA PHE A 14 35.30 -29.45 42.39
C PHE A 14 36.80 -29.44 42.71
N THR A 15 37.41 -28.28 42.61
CA THR A 15 38.78 -28.01 43.07
C THR A 15 38.67 -27.19 44.35
N ILE A 16 38.98 -27.83 45.48
CA ILE A 16 38.77 -27.27 46.81
C ILE A 16 40.08 -27.31 47.58
N GLY A 17 40.38 -26.26 48.33
CA GLY A 17 41.54 -26.18 49.19
C GLY A 17 41.42 -25.06 50.23
N PRO A 18 42.31 -25.01 51.22
CA PRO A 18 42.31 -23.92 52.18
C PRO A 18 42.68 -22.60 51.52
N LYS A 19 42.08 -21.51 51.99
CA LYS A 19 42.45 -20.17 51.51
C LYS A 19 43.81 -19.78 52.09
N VAL A 20 44.83 -19.77 51.24
CA VAL A 20 46.23 -19.51 51.63
C VAL A 20 46.42 -18.12 52.23
N ASP A 21 45.63 -17.14 51.79
CA ASP A 21 45.73 -15.74 52.23
C ASP A 21 45.07 -15.48 53.60
N CYS A 22 44.47 -16.50 54.23
CA CYS A 22 43.75 -16.38 55.49
C CYS A 22 44.31 -17.35 56.53
N GLU A 23 44.97 -16.80 57.56
CA GLU A 23 45.56 -17.60 58.65
C GLU A 23 44.50 -18.41 59.41
N GLU A 24 43.29 -17.85 59.58
CA GLU A 24 42.18 -18.55 60.23
C GLU A 24 41.70 -19.76 59.42
N SER A 25 41.60 -19.63 58.09
CA SER A 25 41.24 -20.73 57.19
C SER A 25 42.29 -21.84 57.22
N MET A 26 43.57 -21.46 57.23
CA MET A 26 44.68 -22.41 57.34
C MET A 26 44.67 -23.15 58.68
N LEU A 27 44.37 -22.46 59.79
CA LEU A 27 44.27 -23.09 61.11
C LEU A 27 43.10 -24.08 61.20
N LYS A 28 41.93 -23.72 60.65
CA LYS A 28 40.75 -24.62 60.56
C LYS A 28 41.07 -25.86 59.74
N TYR A 29 41.71 -25.68 58.58
CA TYR A 29 42.14 -26.78 57.73
C TYR A 29 43.19 -27.67 58.41
N ALA A 30 44.20 -27.07 59.07
CA ALA A 30 45.22 -27.80 59.81
C ALA A 30 44.62 -28.68 60.92
N LYS A 31 43.61 -28.17 61.64
CA LYS A 31 42.85 -28.97 62.63
C LYS A 31 42.10 -30.13 61.98
N LEU A 32 41.52 -29.91 60.81
CA LEU A 32 40.76 -30.93 60.08
C LEU A 32 41.63 -32.09 59.60
N ILE A 33 42.89 -31.81 59.19
CA ILE A 33 43.85 -32.84 58.72
C ILE A 33 44.73 -33.41 59.83
N SER A 34 44.66 -32.88 61.05
CA SER A 34 45.49 -33.31 62.19
C SER A 34 45.26 -34.75 62.69
N PRO A 35 44.11 -35.43 62.49
CA PRO A 35 43.96 -36.83 62.91
C PRO A 35 45.04 -37.72 62.29
N HIS A 36 45.71 -38.53 63.13
CA HIS A 36 46.97 -39.24 62.85
C HIS A 36 46.92 -40.34 61.78
N ASP A 37 45.83 -40.49 61.04
CA ASP A 37 45.69 -41.52 60.03
C ASP A 37 46.07 -40.98 58.65
N LYS A 38 47.32 -41.25 58.24
CA LYS A 38 47.93 -40.81 56.97
C LYS A 38 47.18 -41.30 55.72
N LEU A 39 46.14 -42.12 55.89
CA LEU A 39 45.30 -42.72 54.86
C LEU A 39 43.85 -42.18 54.86
N SER A 40 43.53 -41.22 55.74
CA SER A 40 42.14 -40.79 55.91
C SER A 40 41.65 -39.96 54.73
N ASN A 41 40.73 -40.52 53.95
CA ASN A 41 39.87 -39.79 53.01
C ASN A 41 38.85 -38.88 53.73
N HIS A 42 39.05 -38.60 55.02
CA HIS A 42 38.07 -37.94 55.89
C HIS A 42 37.67 -36.56 55.37
N VAL A 43 38.65 -35.76 54.91
CA VAL A 43 38.36 -34.45 54.31
C VAL A 43 37.56 -34.60 53.01
N THR A 44 37.90 -35.59 52.19
CA THR A 44 37.21 -35.85 50.93
C THR A 44 35.76 -36.31 51.18
N GLU A 45 35.55 -37.21 52.13
CA GLU A 45 34.22 -37.69 52.53
C GLU A 45 33.36 -36.57 53.14
N LEU A 46 33.95 -35.72 53.98
CA LEU A 46 33.26 -34.56 54.55
C LEU A 46 32.83 -33.59 53.45
N VAL A 47 33.76 -33.20 52.58
CA VAL A 47 33.49 -32.27 51.47
C VAL A 47 32.46 -32.87 50.51
N GLN A 48 32.58 -34.15 50.19
CA GLN A 48 31.60 -34.86 49.37
C GLN A 48 30.22 -34.86 50.04
N GLY A 49 30.14 -35.15 51.35
CA GLY A 49 28.89 -35.14 52.12
C GLY A 49 28.21 -33.78 52.12
N VAL A 50 28.97 -32.69 52.30
CA VAL A 50 28.45 -31.31 52.23
C VAL A 50 27.89 -31.01 50.84
N ILE A 51 28.67 -31.29 49.78
CA ILE A 51 28.25 -31.05 48.39
C ILE A 51 26.98 -31.85 48.07
N GLU A 52 26.95 -33.14 48.41
CA GLU A 52 25.79 -33.99 48.16
C GLU A 52 24.56 -33.57 48.96
N GLY A 53 24.74 -33.16 50.21
CA GLY A 53 23.68 -32.67 51.09
C GLY A 53 23.02 -31.41 50.53
N GLU A 54 23.81 -30.37 50.28
CA GLU A 54 23.31 -29.08 49.80
C GLU A 54 22.71 -29.17 48.39
N THR A 55 23.38 -29.91 47.50
CA THR A 55 22.87 -30.16 46.15
C THR A 55 21.53 -30.90 46.20
N ARG A 56 21.35 -31.83 47.16
CA ARG A 56 20.11 -32.59 47.32
C ARG A 56 18.96 -31.71 47.81
N VAL A 57 19.22 -30.81 48.74
CA VAL A 57 18.21 -29.86 49.24
C VAL A 57 17.73 -28.95 48.12
N LEU A 58 18.66 -28.42 47.31
CA LEU A 58 18.34 -27.60 46.14
C LEU A 58 17.60 -28.37 45.05
N ALA A 59 18.04 -29.59 44.76
CA ALA A 59 17.36 -30.44 43.79
C ALA A 59 15.92 -30.75 44.20
N ALA A 60 15.66 -30.90 45.50
CA ALA A 60 14.33 -31.23 46.02
C ALA A 60 13.32 -30.08 45.88
N SER A 61 13.76 -28.82 45.79
CA SER A 61 12.88 -27.67 45.61
C SER A 61 12.56 -27.34 44.15
N MET A 62 13.29 -27.92 43.19
CA MET A 62 13.17 -27.61 41.77
C MET A 62 12.58 -28.79 40.97
N THR A 63 11.86 -28.47 39.89
CA THR A 63 11.41 -29.49 38.94
C THR A 63 12.56 -29.95 38.06
N MET A 64 12.44 -31.15 37.49
CA MET A 64 13.48 -31.71 36.63
C MET A 64 13.76 -30.82 35.41
N GLU A 65 12.70 -30.23 34.86
CA GLU A 65 12.77 -29.29 33.73
C GLU A 65 13.49 -28.00 34.11
N GLN A 66 13.28 -27.48 35.32
CA GLN A 66 13.97 -26.29 35.83
C GLN A 66 15.47 -26.57 36.05
N ILE A 67 15.82 -27.74 36.60
CA ILE A 67 17.22 -28.15 36.77
C ILE A 67 17.89 -28.32 35.39
N PHE A 68 17.17 -28.88 34.41
CA PHE A 68 17.66 -29.08 33.05
C PHE A 68 17.85 -27.75 32.29
N LYS A 69 16.87 -26.85 32.33
CA LYS A 69 16.90 -25.56 31.61
C LYS A 69 17.77 -24.51 32.32
N GLY A 70 17.69 -24.46 33.65
CA GLY A 70 18.36 -23.48 34.51
C GLY A 70 19.71 -23.96 35.03
N THR A 71 20.51 -24.65 34.19
CA THR A 71 21.77 -25.23 34.67
C THR A 71 22.77 -24.16 35.12
N LYS A 72 22.64 -22.90 34.70
CA LYS A 72 23.54 -21.82 35.14
C LYS A 72 23.16 -21.30 36.52
N GLU A 73 21.88 -21.02 36.72
CA GLU A 73 21.33 -20.54 37.99
C GLU A 73 21.48 -21.61 39.07
N PHE A 74 21.14 -22.86 38.74
CA PHE A 74 21.32 -24.01 39.62
C PHE A 74 22.79 -24.20 40.03
N LYS A 75 23.74 -24.11 39.09
CA LYS A 75 25.17 -24.20 39.41
C LYS A 75 25.62 -23.11 40.38
N LYS A 76 25.15 -21.88 40.17
CA LYS A 76 25.49 -20.76 41.04
C LYS A 76 24.92 -20.95 42.44
N GLU A 77 23.66 -21.35 42.54
CA GLU A 77 23.03 -21.54 43.85
C GLU A 77 23.65 -22.72 44.63
N VAL A 78 23.99 -23.82 43.95
CA VAL A 78 24.76 -24.92 44.54
C VAL A 78 26.12 -24.43 45.01
N PHE A 79 26.83 -23.66 44.18
CA PHE A 79 28.13 -23.12 44.53
C PHE A 79 28.06 -22.22 45.78
N ASP A 80 27.12 -21.28 45.81
CA ASP A 80 26.97 -20.31 46.89
C ASP A 80 26.64 -21.02 48.22
N LYS A 81 25.73 -22.00 48.22
CA LYS A 81 25.39 -22.75 49.43
C LYS A 81 26.51 -23.66 49.91
N VAL A 82 27.17 -24.38 49.00
CA VAL A 82 28.29 -25.25 49.36
C VAL A 82 29.46 -24.42 49.89
N GLN A 83 29.77 -23.26 49.31
CA GLN A 83 30.85 -22.40 49.80
C GLN A 83 30.62 -21.93 51.24
N LEU A 84 29.38 -21.56 51.59
CA LEU A 84 29.03 -21.13 52.96
C LEU A 84 29.26 -22.24 54.00
N GLU A 85 28.96 -23.49 53.66
CA GLU A 85 29.24 -24.64 54.53
C GLU A 85 30.73 -24.93 54.63
N LEU A 86 31.46 -24.85 53.50
CA LEU A 86 32.90 -25.10 53.46
C LEU A 86 33.73 -24.03 54.19
N ASP A 87 33.24 -22.79 54.28
CA ASP A 87 33.88 -21.69 55.02
C ASP A 87 34.05 -22.02 56.51
N GLN A 88 33.13 -22.81 57.09
CA GLN A 88 33.21 -23.27 58.49
C GLN A 88 34.43 -24.15 58.73
N PHE A 89 34.88 -24.88 57.70
CA PHE A 89 36.06 -25.73 57.71
C PHE A 89 37.32 -25.03 57.18
N GLY A 90 37.21 -23.75 56.80
CA GLY A 90 38.31 -22.99 56.19
C GLY A 90 38.62 -23.41 54.75
N LEU A 91 37.69 -24.08 54.07
CA LEU A 91 37.84 -24.57 52.71
C LEU A 91 37.21 -23.61 51.70
N HIS A 92 37.88 -23.46 50.56
CA HIS A 92 37.47 -22.60 49.47
C HIS A 92 37.38 -23.36 48.16
N ILE A 93 36.30 -23.14 47.41
CA ILE A 93 36.11 -23.70 46.08
C ILE A 93 36.80 -22.77 45.08
N TYR A 94 37.93 -23.21 44.53
CA TYR A 94 38.65 -22.49 43.47
C TYR A 94 37.99 -22.67 42.10
N ASN A 95 37.43 -23.85 41.85
CA ASN A 95 36.77 -24.18 40.60
C ASN A 95 35.69 -25.24 40.81
N ALA A 96 34.60 -25.13 40.07
CA ALA A 96 33.53 -26.11 40.01
C ALA A 96 33.14 -26.35 38.55
N ASN A 97 33.37 -27.57 38.06
CA ASN A 97 32.94 -27.99 36.74
C ASN A 97 31.79 -28.99 36.87
N VAL A 98 30.57 -28.50 36.64
CA VAL A 98 29.35 -29.32 36.65
C VAL A 98 29.02 -29.72 35.21
N LYS A 99 29.03 -31.03 34.94
CA LYS A 99 28.68 -31.61 33.63
C LYS A 99 27.16 -31.69 33.46
N GLN A 100 26.74 -32.14 32.28
CA GLN A 100 25.33 -32.38 31.97
C GLN A 100 24.75 -33.47 32.88
N LEU A 101 23.49 -33.28 33.28
CA LEU A 101 22.74 -34.27 34.05
C LEU A 101 22.58 -35.56 33.24
N VAL A 102 22.68 -36.69 33.93
CA VAL A 102 22.56 -38.02 33.35
C VAL A 102 21.45 -38.78 34.07
N ASP A 103 20.66 -39.53 33.30
CA ASP A 103 19.65 -40.41 33.86
C ASP A 103 20.31 -41.54 34.68
N VAL A 104 19.62 -41.98 35.74
CA VAL A 104 20.01 -43.22 36.45
C VAL A 104 19.65 -44.41 35.55
N ARG A 105 20.42 -45.51 35.63
CA ARG A 105 20.13 -46.74 34.87
C ARG A 105 18.68 -47.17 35.05
N GLY A 106 17.98 -47.41 33.93
CA GLY A 106 16.55 -47.78 33.90
C GLY A 106 15.60 -46.59 33.72
N HIS A 107 16.11 -45.37 33.68
CA HIS A 107 15.34 -44.16 33.36
C HIS A 107 15.90 -43.49 32.10
N GLU A 108 15.02 -42.89 31.29
CA GLU A 108 15.38 -42.23 30.01
C GLU A 108 14.79 -40.81 29.94
N TYR A 109 14.50 -40.20 31.09
CA TYR A 109 13.75 -38.95 31.16
C TYR A 109 14.49 -37.80 30.46
N PHE A 110 15.78 -37.60 30.72
CA PHE A 110 16.55 -36.55 30.06
C PHE A 110 16.72 -36.78 28.57
N SER A 111 16.81 -38.05 28.15
CA SER A 111 16.87 -38.41 26.73
C SER A 111 15.59 -37.98 26.00
N TYR A 112 14.41 -38.30 26.55
CA TYR A 112 13.13 -37.86 25.99
C TYR A 112 12.91 -36.35 26.10
N LEU A 113 13.32 -35.72 27.21
CA LEU A 113 13.21 -34.29 27.39
C LEU A 113 14.06 -33.51 26.38
N GLY A 114 15.27 -33.99 26.10
CA GLY A 114 16.14 -33.45 25.05
C GLY A 114 15.49 -33.54 23.66
N GLN A 115 14.96 -34.72 23.32
CA GLN A 115 14.24 -34.92 22.05
C GLN A 115 13.01 -34.02 21.94
N LYS A 116 12.18 -33.93 22.99
CA LYS A 116 11.00 -33.06 23.05
C LYS A 116 11.38 -31.60 22.81
N THR A 117 12.41 -31.10 23.50
CA THR A 117 12.87 -29.71 23.39
C THR A 117 13.37 -29.40 21.97
N GLN A 118 14.12 -30.32 21.36
CA GLN A 118 14.60 -30.16 19.99
C GLN A 118 13.44 -30.18 18.98
N MET A 119 12.46 -31.08 19.16
CA MET A 119 11.26 -31.13 18.33
C MET A 119 10.40 -29.88 18.48
N GLU A 120 10.22 -29.37 19.70
CA GLU A 120 9.49 -28.13 19.97
C GLU A 120 10.15 -26.93 19.26
N ALA A 121 11.48 -26.80 19.36
CA ALA A 121 12.22 -25.74 18.67
C ALA A 121 12.10 -25.86 17.13
N ALA A 122 12.23 -27.07 16.60
CA ALA A 122 12.09 -27.34 15.17
C ALA A 122 10.66 -27.04 14.67
N ASN A 123 9.64 -27.43 15.42
CA ASN A 123 8.25 -27.16 15.08
C ASN A 123 7.94 -25.67 15.18
N ARG A 124 8.49 -24.96 16.17
CA ARG A 124 8.33 -23.51 16.28
C ARG A 124 8.93 -22.80 15.06
N ALA A 125 10.15 -23.17 14.67
CA ALA A 125 10.77 -22.63 13.47
C ALA A 125 9.95 -22.92 12.20
N ARG A 126 9.36 -24.12 12.08
CA ARG A 126 8.47 -24.46 10.96
C ARG A 126 7.20 -23.60 10.93
N ILE A 127 6.60 -23.35 12.09
CA ILE A 127 5.43 -22.48 12.21
C ILE A 127 5.80 -21.05 11.79
N ASP A 128 6.89 -20.50 12.31
CA ASP A 128 7.33 -19.14 11.99
C ASP A 128 7.63 -18.97 10.48
N VAL A 129 8.24 -19.98 9.85
CA VAL A 129 8.49 -19.99 8.39
C VAL A 129 7.18 -20.07 7.60
N ALA A 130 6.23 -20.90 8.02
CA ALA A 130 4.94 -21.03 7.36
C ALA A 130 4.13 -19.73 7.46
N GLU A 131 4.10 -19.08 8.62
CA GLU A 131 3.45 -17.78 8.83
C GLU A 131 4.10 -16.69 7.97
N ALA A 132 5.43 -16.64 7.93
CA ALA A 132 6.16 -15.69 7.09
C ALA A 132 5.85 -15.88 5.60
N LYS A 133 5.80 -17.14 5.13
CA LYS A 133 5.45 -17.48 3.76
C LYS A 133 4.01 -17.09 3.42
N MET A 134 3.06 -17.44 4.29
CA MET A 134 1.65 -17.05 4.13
C MET A 134 1.49 -15.53 4.02
N LYS A 135 2.14 -14.77 4.92
CA LYS A 135 2.11 -13.30 4.88
C LYS A 135 2.73 -12.75 3.60
N GLY A 136 3.83 -13.33 3.15
CA GLY A 136 4.49 -12.98 1.89
C GLY A 136 3.59 -13.22 0.67
N GLU A 137 2.95 -14.38 0.59
CA GLU A 137 2.04 -14.76 -0.50
C GLU A 137 0.81 -13.86 -0.54
N ILE A 138 0.18 -13.59 0.60
CA ILE A 138 -0.96 -12.66 0.70
C ILE A 138 -0.54 -11.26 0.25
N GLY A 139 0.59 -10.75 0.76
CA GLY A 139 1.08 -9.42 0.38
C GLY A 139 1.44 -9.31 -1.11
N SER A 140 1.94 -10.39 -1.72
CA SER A 140 2.21 -10.47 -3.16
C SER A 140 0.92 -10.44 -3.96
N LYS A 141 -0.06 -11.31 -3.62
CA LYS A 141 -1.34 -11.39 -4.32
C LYS A 141 -2.17 -10.12 -4.18
N GLN A 142 -2.11 -9.45 -3.02
CA GLN A 142 -2.78 -8.18 -2.81
C GLN A 142 -2.18 -7.07 -3.68
N ARG A 143 -0.84 -7.01 -3.81
CA ARG A 143 -0.19 -6.07 -4.73
C ARG A 143 -0.54 -6.33 -6.18
N GLU A 144 -0.51 -7.60 -6.60
CA GLU A 144 -0.91 -8.02 -7.95
C GLU A 144 -2.36 -7.62 -8.26
N GLY A 145 -3.30 -7.90 -7.34
CA GLY A 145 -4.70 -7.52 -7.47
C GLY A 145 -4.90 -6.00 -7.56
N LEU A 146 -4.17 -5.23 -6.75
CA LEU A 146 -4.23 -3.76 -6.79
C LEU A 146 -3.67 -3.22 -8.11
N THR A 147 -2.55 -3.75 -8.60
CA THR A 147 -1.99 -3.35 -9.90
C THR A 147 -2.95 -3.63 -11.05
N THR A 148 -3.60 -4.79 -11.04
CA THR A 148 -4.58 -5.16 -12.08
C THR A 148 -5.82 -4.28 -12.01
N GLN A 149 -6.35 -3.98 -10.81
CA GLN A 149 -7.46 -3.03 -10.65
C GLN A 149 -7.10 -1.63 -11.14
N ASN A 150 -5.91 -1.14 -10.78
CA ASN A 150 -5.48 0.20 -11.18
C ASN A 150 -5.27 0.29 -12.70
N ALA A 151 -4.66 -0.73 -13.31
CA ALA A 151 -4.54 -0.81 -14.77
C ALA A 151 -5.91 -0.79 -15.45
N ALA A 152 -6.87 -1.57 -14.95
CA ALA A 152 -8.24 -1.60 -15.50
C ALA A 152 -8.97 -0.24 -15.35
N LYS A 153 -8.79 0.46 -14.21
CA LYS A 153 -9.34 1.81 -14.02
C LYS A 153 -8.74 2.82 -14.99
N ILE A 154 -7.43 2.82 -15.13
CA ILE A 154 -6.71 3.71 -16.06
C ILE A 154 -7.18 3.47 -17.51
N ASP A 155 -7.30 2.20 -17.92
CA ASP A 155 -7.76 1.86 -19.27
C ASP A 155 -9.20 2.30 -19.52
N ALA A 156 -10.09 2.10 -18.54
CA ALA A 156 -11.47 2.59 -18.61
C ALA A 156 -11.53 4.13 -18.72
N GLU A 157 -10.74 4.85 -17.91
CA GLU A 157 -10.64 6.32 -17.98
C GLU A 157 -10.08 6.80 -19.32
N MET A 158 -9.03 6.15 -19.84
CA MET A 158 -8.48 6.46 -21.16
C MET A 158 -9.53 6.29 -22.26
N LYS A 159 -10.33 5.22 -22.21
CA LYS A 159 -11.38 4.95 -23.19
C LYS A 159 -12.48 6.02 -23.13
N ILE A 160 -12.85 6.49 -21.93
CA ILE A 160 -13.80 7.60 -21.75
C ILE A 160 -13.23 8.89 -22.35
N ILE A 161 -11.97 9.23 -22.05
CA ILE A 161 -11.30 10.44 -22.57
C ILE A 161 -11.20 10.39 -24.09
N ALA A 162 -10.80 9.26 -24.67
CA ALA A 162 -10.70 9.06 -26.11
C ALA A 162 -12.06 9.22 -26.80
N THR A 163 -13.12 8.61 -26.24
CA THR A 163 -14.48 8.73 -26.76
C THR A 163 -14.99 10.16 -26.69
N LYS A 164 -14.72 10.87 -25.58
CA LYS A 164 -15.11 12.28 -25.42
C LYS A 164 -14.39 13.18 -26.42
N ARG A 165 -13.06 13.03 -26.57
CA ARG A 165 -12.26 13.76 -27.57
C ARG A 165 -12.75 13.50 -28.99
N GLN A 166 -13.09 12.26 -29.33
CA GLN A 166 -13.64 11.93 -30.64
C GLN A 166 -15.03 12.54 -30.85
N GLY A 167 -15.88 12.53 -29.82
CA GLY A 167 -17.18 13.19 -29.84
C GLY A 167 -17.07 14.70 -30.03
N ASP A 168 -16.14 15.35 -29.33
CA ASP A 168 -15.88 16.78 -29.46
C ASP A 168 -15.31 17.13 -30.84
N GLY A 169 -14.38 16.32 -31.36
CA GLY A 169 -13.86 16.46 -32.73
C GLY A 169 -14.96 16.32 -33.79
N LYS A 170 -15.85 15.32 -33.65
CA LYS A 170 -17.00 15.16 -34.54
C LYS A 170 -17.99 16.32 -34.45
N LYS A 171 -18.24 16.86 -33.24
CA LYS A 171 -19.09 18.04 -33.07
C LYS A 171 -18.50 19.25 -33.78
N GLU A 172 -17.20 19.45 -33.67
CA GLU A 172 -16.54 20.58 -34.32
C GLU A 172 -16.48 20.41 -35.84
N GLU A 173 -16.23 19.20 -36.35
CA GLU A 173 -16.38 18.91 -37.78
C GLU A 173 -17.80 19.17 -38.29
N VAL A 174 -18.82 18.77 -37.53
CA VAL A 174 -20.22 19.02 -37.90
C VAL A 174 -20.49 20.52 -37.92
N LYS A 175 -20.06 21.29 -36.91
CA LYS A 175 -20.20 22.76 -36.92
C LYS A 175 -19.55 23.40 -38.14
N VAL A 176 -18.28 23.08 -38.41
CA VAL A 176 -17.56 23.64 -39.57
C VAL A 176 -18.26 23.29 -40.88
N LYS A 177 -18.74 22.04 -41.04
CA LYS A 177 -19.53 21.65 -42.22
C LYS A 177 -20.85 22.41 -42.31
N THR A 178 -21.51 22.66 -41.18
CA THR A 178 -22.78 23.39 -41.14
C THR A 178 -22.56 24.87 -41.48
N GLU A 179 -21.51 25.50 -40.96
CA GLU A 179 -21.10 26.87 -41.30
C GLU A 179 -20.71 26.99 -42.77
N LEU A 180 -19.96 26.04 -43.32
CA LEU A 180 -19.63 25.98 -44.75
C LEU A 180 -20.89 25.84 -45.62
N ALA A 181 -21.84 25.00 -45.22
CA ALA A 181 -23.12 24.85 -45.93
C ALA A 181 -23.95 26.14 -45.90
N GLN A 182 -24.01 26.81 -44.75
CA GLN A 182 -24.67 28.11 -44.61
C GLN A 182 -24.00 29.19 -45.48
N LEU A 183 -22.66 29.23 -45.52
CA LEU A 183 -21.92 30.14 -46.39
C LEU A 183 -22.22 29.87 -47.87
N ALA A 184 -22.23 28.61 -48.30
CA ALA A 184 -22.57 28.23 -49.67
C ALA A 184 -24.01 28.61 -50.03
N GLU A 185 -24.96 28.43 -49.11
CA GLU A 185 -26.35 28.86 -49.29
C GLU A 185 -26.45 30.38 -49.44
N VAL A 186 -25.76 31.14 -48.58
CA VAL A 186 -25.69 32.61 -48.66
C VAL A 186 -25.05 33.07 -49.96
N GLU A 187 -23.97 32.44 -50.42
CA GLU A 187 -23.34 32.75 -51.71
C GLU A 187 -24.29 32.46 -52.88
N SER A 188 -24.99 31.33 -52.86
CA SER A 188 -25.98 30.99 -53.88
C SER A 188 -27.14 31.98 -53.91
N ALA A 189 -27.66 32.37 -52.75
CA ALA A 189 -28.73 33.36 -52.62
C ALA A 189 -28.27 34.74 -53.11
N LYS A 190 -27.03 35.15 -52.79
CA LYS A 190 -26.42 36.37 -53.33
C LYS A 190 -26.26 36.30 -54.85
N ALA A 191 -25.85 35.18 -55.41
CA ALA A 191 -25.72 35.00 -56.86
C ALA A 191 -27.09 35.07 -57.57
N VAL A 192 -28.14 34.48 -56.96
CA VAL A 192 -29.52 34.60 -57.45
C VAL A 192 -30.00 36.04 -57.38
N ALA A 193 -29.83 36.71 -56.23
CA ALA A 193 -30.23 38.11 -56.07
C ALA A 193 -29.50 39.05 -57.04
N LEU A 194 -28.21 38.81 -57.31
CA LEU A 194 -27.47 39.55 -58.32
C LEU A 194 -28.07 39.33 -59.71
N ARG A 195 -28.35 38.08 -60.11
CA ARG A 195 -28.98 37.77 -61.40
C ARG A 195 -30.38 38.37 -61.52
N GLU A 196 -31.19 38.33 -60.48
CA GLU A 196 -32.50 38.98 -60.46
C GLU A 196 -32.37 40.50 -60.62
N ALA A 197 -31.42 41.13 -59.93
CA ALA A 197 -31.12 42.55 -60.10
C ALA A 197 -30.58 42.89 -61.50
N GLU A 198 -29.82 41.99 -62.15
CA GLU A 198 -29.40 42.18 -63.55
C GLU A 198 -30.57 42.06 -64.52
N LEU A 199 -31.50 41.14 -64.27
CA LEU A 199 -32.69 40.93 -65.11
C LEU A 199 -33.75 42.01 -64.89
N GLN A 200 -33.82 42.63 -63.71
CA GLN A 200 -34.71 43.76 -63.42
C GLN A 200 -34.26 45.07 -64.09
N ARG A 201 -32.94 45.31 -64.24
CA ARG A 201 -32.40 46.49 -64.94
C ARG A 201 -33.08 46.76 -66.31
N PRO A 202 -33.13 45.82 -67.27
CA PRO A 202 -33.77 46.06 -68.56
C PRO A 202 -35.30 46.19 -68.49
N VAL A 203 -35.95 45.60 -67.48
CA VAL A 203 -37.40 45.75 -67.26
C VAL A 203 -37.71 47.15 -66.74
N GLU A 204 -36.92 47.67 -65.81
CA GLU A 204 -37.02 49.03 -65.30
C GLU A 204 -36.73 50.05 -66.41
N GLU A 205 -35.70 49.82 -67.23
CA GLU A 205 -35.41 50.65 -68.42
C GLU A 205 -36.59 50.67 -69.40
N LYS A 206 -37.19 49.51 -69.70
CA LYS A 206 -38.39 49.44 -70.55
C LYS A 206 -39.60 50.15 -69.93
N ASN A 207 -39.81 50.01 -68.63
CA ASN A 207 -40.89 50.68 -67.92
C ASN A 207 -40.69 52.20 -67.93
N ALA A 208 -39.45 52.68 -67.76
CA ALA A 208 -39.09 54.09 -67.86
C ALA A 208 -39.33 54.65 -69.27
N LEU A 209 -38.96 53.90 -70.33
CA LEU A 209 -39.28 54.25 -71.72
C LEU A 209 -40.80 54.33 -71.94
N THR A 210 -41.56 53.38 -71.40
CA THR A 210 -43.02 53.35 -71.52
C THR A 210 -43.68 54.54 -70.80
N GLN A 211 -43.13 54.96 -69.66
CA GLN A 211 -43.59 56.17 -68.96
C GLN A 211 -43.22 57.47 -69.68
N LEU A 212 -42.12 57.49 -70.44
CA LEU A 212 -41.71 58.63 -71.29
C LEU A 212 -42.51 58.71 -72.61
N GLU A 213 -43.01 57.59 -73.13
CA GLU A 213 -43.82 57.54 -74.35
C GLU A 213 -45.30 57.91 -74.12
N LYS A 214 -45.88 57.58 -72.96
CA LYS A 214 -47.24 57.99 -72.57
C LYS A 214 -47.50 59.50 -72.72
N PRO A 215 -46.63 60.41 -72.23
CA PRO A 215 -46.83 61.85 -72.41
C PRO A 215 -46.52 62.34 -73.84
N LYS A 216 -45.82 61.57 -74.68
CA LYS A 216 -45.66 61.89 -76.12
C LYS A 216 -46.96 61.62 -76.89
N ALA A 217 -47.67 60.53 -76.57
CA ALA A 217 -48.96 60.21 -77.18
C ALA A 217 -50.09 61.17 -76.73
N GLU A 218 -50.04 61.67 -75.48
CA GLU A 218 -51.01 62.66 -74.98
C GLU A 218 -50.74 64.11 -75.45
N ASN A 219 -49.49 64.47 -75.77
CA ASN A 219 -49.15 65.81 -76.28
C ASN A 219 -49.29 65.98 -77.81
N LEU A 220 -49.44 64.89 -78.58
CA LEU A 220 -49.65 64.94 -80.03
C LEU A 220 -51.13 65.00 -80.45
N SER A 221 -52.08 64.87 -79.51
CA SER A 221 -53.53 64.87 -79.80
C SER A 221 -54.27 66.16 -79.39
N LYS A 222 -53.57 67.21 -78.94
CA LYS A 222 -54.18 68.42 -78.37
C LYS A 222 -53.99 69.79 -79.06
N PRO A 223 -53.34 69.98 -80.24
CA PRO A 223 -53.34 71.30 -80.88
C PRO A 223 -54.14 71.45 -82.20
N SER A 224 -55.10 70.57 -82.53
CA SER A 224 -55.94 70.74 -83.75
C SER A 224 -57.39 71.20 -83.52
N VAL A 225 -57.86 71.36 -82.28
CA VAL A 225 -59.26 71.73 -82.00
C VAL A 225 -59.42 73.21 -81.61
N GLU A 226 -58.32 73.92 -81.31
CA GLU A 226 -58.37 75.32 -80.86
C GLU A 226 -58.43 76.38 -81.98
N TYR A 227 -58.38 75.99 -83.26
CA TYR A 227 -58.52 76.92 -84.38
C TYR A 227 -59.90 76.98 -85.04
N GLU A 228 -60.82 76.05 -84.77
CA GLU A 228 -62.17 76.09 -85.37
C GLU A 228 -63.20 76.95 -84.60
N ILE A 229 -62.85 77.48 -83.42
CA ILE A 229 -63.74 78.36 -82.64
C ILE A 229 -63.75 79.81 -83.16
N LYS A 230 -62.85 80.19 -84.08
CA LYS A 230 -62.70 81.60 -84.50
C LYS A 230 -63.30 82.00 -85.85
N ILE A 231 -63.86 81.09 -86.65
CA ILE A 231 -64.39 81.45 -88.00
C ILE A 231 -65.93 81.51 -88.04
N THR A 232 -66.65 80.89 -87.11
CA THR A 232 -68.12 80.81 -87.20
C THR A 232 -68.88 81.94 -86.50
N SER A 233 -68.20 82.90 -85.85
CA SER A 233 -68.83 83.96 -85.05
C SER A 233 -68.94 85.33 -85.71
N VAL A 234 -68.58 85.52 -87.00
CA VAL A 234 -68.54 86.87 -87.61
C VAL A 234 -69.20 87.01 -89.00
N SER A 235 -69.94 86.00 -89.49
CA SER A 235 -70.79 86.19 -90.69
C SER A 235 -72.28 86.19 -90.37
N PHE A 236 -72.83 87.42 -90.29
CA PHE A 236 -73.95 87.86 -91.14
C PHE A 236 -75.25 87.04 -91.00
N PHE A 237 -76.30 87.46 -90.30
CA PHE A 237 -77.03 88.75 -90.35
C PHE A 237 -77.32 89.22 -91.79
N MET A 238 -78.62 89.37 -92.13
CA MET A 238 -79.22 89.94 -93.36
C MET A 238 -79.46 89.02 -94.58
N LYS A 239 -80.69 88.48 -94.67
CA LYS A 239 -81.77 89.09 -95.49
C LYS A 239 -83.14 88.47 -95.21
N LEU A 240 -84.08 89.36 -94.88
CA LEU A 240 -85.56 89.23 -94.83
C LEU A 240 -86.17 89.52 -96.25
N PRO A 241 -87.50 89.43 -96.47
CA PRO A 241 -88.13 89.09 -97.77
C PRO A 241 -88.52 90.30 -98.68
N TYR A 242 -89.15 89.99 -99.82
CA TYR A 242 -89.70 90.90 -100.86
C TYR A 242 -90.59 92.06 -100.33
N LYS A 243 -90.18 93.32 -100.54
CA LYS A 243 -90.82 94.40 -101.32
C LYS A 243 -90.08 95.72 -101.13
#